data_AF-A0A6G1S151-F1
#
_entry.id   AF-A0A6G1S151-F1
#
_cell.length_a   1.000
_cell.length_b   1.000
_cell.length_c   1.000
_cell.angle_alpha   90.00
_cell.angle_beta   90.00
_cell.angle_gamma   90.00
#
_symmetry.space_group_name_H-M   'P 1'
#
loop_
_entity.id
_entity.type
_entity.pdbx_description
1 polymer ?
#
loop_
_entity_poly.entity_id
_entity_poly.type
_entity_poly.pdbx_seq_one_letter_code
_entity_poly.pdbx_strand_id
1 'polypeptide(L)'
;TVDGVWRQTEHDPYSQPRMHNLLDVIGGSLGRYVQRKLAALNLWEDAFHSVKENLKAGILICEQWVSACEYLTGQLWQHYTLHPWKNEKYFPDSLAKLGKRLDEVLTVRTLHEKLQFFLPAGEQNALHLGQVFEPFAGLNPVHYNPYTEPLWKAAVSQYERIVAPAEQKIASKLKKFISEIEDSPQQLLQAFQKYKELIKH
;
A
#
# COMPACT_ATOMS: atom_id res chain seq x y z
N THR A 1 -16.13 -21.10 10.50
CA THR A 1 -14.96 -20.44 9.89
C THR A 1 -14.48 -21.26 8.71
N VAL A 2 -13.65 -20.72 7.80
CA VAL A 2 -13.13 -21.50 6.65
C VAL A 2 -12.31 -22.71 7.12
N ASP A 3 -11.51 -22.54 8.17
CA ASP A 3 -10.79 -23.66 8.82
C ASP A 3 -11.74 -24.75 9.33
N GLY A 4 -12.85 -24.35 9.97
CA GLY A 4 -13.87 -25.29 10.44
C GLY A 4 -14.50 -26.09 9.30
N VAL A 5 -14.72 -25.47 8.13
CA VAL A 5 -15.25 -26.18 6.95
C VAL A 5 -14.23 -27.19 6.41
N TRP A 6 -12.94 -26.87 6.43
CA TRP A 6 -11.89 -27.79 5.93
C TRP A 6 -11.68 -29.01 6.83
N ARG A 7 -11.70 -28.78 8.15
CA ARG A 7 -11.35 -29.77 9.19
C ARG A 7 -12.55 -30.50 9.80
N GLN A 8 -13.75 -30.28 9.27
CA GLN A 8 -14.95 -30.95 9.76
C GLN A 8 -14.87 -32.47 9.54
N THR A 9 -15.46 -33.24 10.45
CA THR A 9 -15.54 -34.71 10.39
C THR A 9 -16.97 -35.26 10.47
N GLU A 10 -17.98 -34.37 10.43
CA GLU A 10 -19.40 -34.69 10.54
C GLU A 10 -20.00 -35.16 9.20
N HIS A 11 -19.39 -34.74 8.10
CA HIS A 11 -19.79 -35.02 6.72
C HIS A 11 -18.58 -35.44 5.89
N ASP A 12 -18.83 -35.85 4.65
CA ASP A 12 -17.78 -36.12 3.68
C ASP A 12 -16.79 -34.94 3.54
N PRO A 13 -15.47 -35.21 3.41
CA PRO A 13 -14.45 -34.17 3.34
C PRO A 13 -14.76 -33.12 2.26
N TYR A 14 -14.61 -31.84 2.63
CA TYR A 14 -14.91 -30.74 1.73
C TYR A 14 -13.86 -30.65 0.62
N SER A 15 -14.21 -30.96 -0.62
CA SER A 15 -13.24 -31.09 -1.71
C SER A 15 -12.33 -29.85 -1.91
N GLN A 16 -11.03 -30.07 -2.17
CA GLN A 16 -10.05 -29.01 -2.42
C GLN A 16 -10.46 -27.99 -3.49
N PRO A 17 -11.02 -28.39 -4.66
CA PRO A 17 -11.48 -27.41 -5.67
C PRO A 17 -12.59 -26.49 -5.16
N ARG A 18 -13.53 -27.01 -4.37
CA ARG A 18 -14.58 -26.19 -3.75
C ARG A 18 -14.01 -25.26 -2.69
N MET A 19 -12.96 -25.66 -1.97
CA MET A 19 -12.29 -24.79 -1.00
C MET A 19 -11.53 -23.67 -1.68
N HIS A 20 -10.82 -23.98 -2.78
CA HIS A 20 -10.18 -22.97 -3.63
C HIS A 20 -11.20 -21.92 -4.09
N ASN A 21 -12.32 -22.35 -4.68
CA ASN A 21 -13.39 -21.44 -5.11
C ASN A 21 -13.95 -20.60 -3.95
N LEU A 22 -14.10 -21.19 -2.75
CA LEU A 22 -14.56 -20.45 -1.58
C LEU A 22 -13.56 -19.35 -1.17
N LEU A 23 -12.26 -19.68 -1.15
CA LEU A 23 -11.20 -18.72 -0.86
C LEU A 23 -11.13 -17.59 -1.90
N ASP A 24 -11.33 -17.91 -3.19
CA ASP A 24 -11.43 -16.94 -4.28
C ASP A 24 -12.62 -15.99 -4.10
N VAL A 25 -13.81 -16.53 -3.81
CA VAL A 25 -15.03 -15.75 -3.64
C VAL A 25 -14.93 -14.80 -2.45
N ILE A 26 -14.36 -15.26 -1.33
CA ILE A 26 -14.12 -14.41 -0.16
C ILE A 26 -13.09 -13.33 -0.50
N GLY A 27 -11.95 -13.70 -1.09
CA GLY A 27 -10.90 -12.75 -1.49
C GLY A 27 -11.41 -11.68 -2.46
N GLY A 28 -12.18 -12.07 -3.49
CA GLY A 28 -12.79 -11.13 -4.43
C GLY A 28 -13.84 -10.22 -3.77
N SER A 29 -14.57 -10.72 -2.78
CA SER A 29 -15.53 -9.91 -2.02
C SER A 29 -14.85 -8.90 -1.11
N LEU A 30 -13.74 -9.28 -0.47
CA LEU A 30 -12.88 -8.36 0.29
C LEU A 30 -12.27 -7.28 -0.62
N GLY A 31 -11.74 -7.67 -1.78
CA GLY A 31 -11.18 -6.73 -2.76
C GLY A 31 -12.22 -5.69 -3.20
N ARG A 32 -13.42 -6.13 -3.61
CA ARG A 32 -14.52 -5.22 -3.98
C ARG A 32 -14.94 -4.32 -2.83
N TYR A 33 -14.96 -4.84 -1.60
CA TYR A 33 -15.27 -4.04 -0.42
C TYR A 33 -14.26 -2.90 -0.23
N VAL A 34 -12.95 -3.22 -0.28
CA VAL A 34 -11.85 -2.24 -0.16
C VAL A 34 -11.95 -1.20 -1.27
N GLN A 35 -12.11 -1.63 -2.53
CA GLN A 35 -12.24 -0.74 -3.69
C GLN A 35 -13.42 0.21 -3.54
N ARG A 36 -14.61 -0.29 -3.16
CA ARG A 36 -15.80 0.55 -2.96
C ARG A 36 -15.61 1.56 -1.84
N LYS A 37 -14.96 1.17 -0.74
CA LYS A 37 -14.69 2.07 0.39
C LYS A 37 -13.73 3.19 -0.01
N LEU A 38 -12.66 2.86 -0.72
CA LEU A 38 -11.66 3.83 -1.16
C LEU A 38 -12.13 4.70 -2.33
N ALA A 39 -13.00 4.18 -3.21
CA ALA A 39 -13.61 4.96 -4.30
C ALA A 39 -14.56 6.07 -3.81
N ALA A 40 -14.96 6.06 -2.53
CA ALA A 40 -15.72 7.14 -1.92
C ALA A 40 -14.85 8.36 -1.55
N LEU A 41 -13.51 8.23 -1.66
CA LEU A 41 -12.54 9.29 -1.40
C LEU A 41 -11.93 9.77 -2.71
N ASN A 42 -11.61 11.06 -2.80
CA ASN A 42 -10.68 11.55 -3.80
C ASN A 42 -9.26 11.38 -3.28
N LEU A 43 -8.62 10.24 -3.58
CA LEU A 43 -7.31 9.87 -3.03
C LEU A 43 -6.19 10.89 -3.30
N TRP A 44 -6.32 11.73 -4.33
CA TRP A 44 -5.33 12.74 -4.69
C TRP A 44 -5.60 14.12 -4.09
N GLU A 45 -6.85 14.43 -3.74
CA GLU A 45 -7.26 15.78 -3.30
C GLU A 45 -7.72 15.83 -1.84
N ASP A 46 -8.33 14.77 -1.32
CA ASP A 46 -8.83 14.73 0.06
C ASP A 46 -7.68 14.85 1.08
N ALA A 47 -8.03 15.29 2.29
CA ALA A 47 -7.08 15.49 3.38
C ALA A 47 -6.21 14.24 3.61
N PHE A 48 -4.88 14.44 3.61
CA PHE A 48 -3.91 13.33 3.63
C PHE A 48 -4.10 12.39 4.83
N HIS A 49 -4.41 12.91 6.02
CA HIS A 49 -4.65 12.07 7.20
C HIS A 49 -5.78 11.04 6.97
N SER A 50 -6.90 11.48 6.39
CA SER A 50 -8.04 10.60 6.10
C SER A 50 -7.71 9.58 5.01
N VAL A 51 -7.06 10.03 3.93
CA VAL A 51 -6.61 9.15 2.82
C VAL A 51 -5.63 8.09 3.34
N LYS A 52 -4.64 8.50 4.13
CA LYS A 52 -3.61 7.63 4.72
C LYS A 52 -4.23 6.54 5.59
N GLU A 53 -5.16 6.90 6.48
CA GLU A 53 -5.81 5.91 7.36
C GLU A 53 -6.62 4.90 6.58
N ASN A 54 -7.41 5.35 5.60
CA ASN A 54 -8.23 4.46 4.78
C ASN A 54 -7.38 3.55 3.88
N LEU A 55 -6.31 4.07 3.27
CA LEU A 55 -5.36 3.27 2.48
C LEU A 55 -4.70 2.19 3.35
N LYS A 56 -4.20 2.55 4.53
CA LYS A 56 -3.59 1.59 5.46
C LYS A 56 -4.58 0.50 5.89
N ALA A 57 -5.83 0.86 6.16
CA ALA A 57 -6.87 -0.12 6.49
C ALA A 57 -7.16 -1.06 5.29
N GLY A 58 -7.23 -0.53 4.07
CA GLY A 58 -7.42 -1.32 2.86
C GLY A 58 -6.26 -2.29 2.58
N ILE A 59 -5.02 -1.81 2.71
CA ILE A 59 -3.79 -2.61 2.59
C ILE A 59 -3.80 -3.74 3.62
N LEU A 60 -4.08 -3.41 4.88
CA LEU A 60 -4.10 -4.39 5.97
C LEU A 60 -5.11 -5.52 5.73
N ILE A 61 -6.31 -5.20 5.21
CA ILE A 61 -7.31 -6.22 4.84
C ILE A 61 -6.76 -7.16 3.76
N CYS A 62 -6.08 -6.61 2.75
CA CYS A 62 -5.49 -7.40 1.67
C CYS A 62 -4.39 -8.32 2.21
N GLU A 63 -3.46 -7.78 2.98
CA GLU A 63 -2.34 -8.51 3.56
C GLU A 63 -2.81 -9.61 4.51
N GLN A 64 -3.72 -9.30 5.43
CA GLN A 64 -4.24 -10.27 6.39
C GLN A 64 -4.91 -11.46 5.72
N TRP A 65 -5.69 -11.22 4.66
CA TRP A 65 -6.32 -12.32 3.93
C TRP A 65 -5.32 -13.16 3.15
N VAL A 66 -4.33 -12.52 2.51
CA VAL A 66 -3.22 -13.23 1.83
C VAL A 66 -2.48 -14.11 2.83
N SER A 67 -2.03 -13.55 3.95
CA SER A 67 -1.31 -14.30 4.99
C SER A 67 -2.14 -15.41 5.60
N ALA A 68 -3.44 -15.18 5.84
CA ALA A 68 -4.34 -16.22 6.35
C ALA A 68 -4.46 -17.39 5.35
N CYS A 69 -4.62 -17.11 4.06
CA CYS A 69 -4.68 -18.13 3.02
C CYS A 69 -3.41 -18.98 2.95
N GLU A 70 -2.24 -18.31 2.97
CA GLU A 70 -0.95 -18.98 2.95
C GLU A 70 -0.70 -19.81 4.20
N TYR A 71 -1.05 -19.29 5.37
CA TYR A 71 -0.94 -20.02 6.63
C TYR A 71 -1.85 -21.26 6.66
N LEU A 72 -3.12 -21.09 6.31
CA LEU A 72 -4.10 -22.17 6.31
C LEU A 72 -3.67 -23.28 5.33
N THR A 73 -3.37 -22.94 4.08
CA THR A 73 -3.11 -23.94 3.04
C THR A 73 -1.66 -24.44 3.01
N GLY A 74 -0.70 -23.64 3.45
CA GLY A 74 0.73 -23.97 3.43
C GLY A 74 1.29 -24.45 4.76
N GLN A 75 0.55 -24.34 5.85
CA GLN A 75 0.98 -24.85 7.16
C GLN A 75 -0.13 -25.67 7.81
N LEU A 76 -1.26 -25.07 8.16
CA LEU A 76 -2.24 -25.72 9.03
C LEU A 76 -2.87 -26.96 8.37
N TRP A 77 -3.38 -26.81 7.16
CA TRP A 77 -4.10 -27.87 6.44
C TRP A 77 -3.17 -28.88 5.79
N GLN A 78 -1.95 -28.51 5.42
CA GLN A 78 -0.95 -29.48 4.94
C GLN A 78 -0.59 -30.51 6.02
N HIS A 79 -0.58 -30.12 7.29
CA HIS A 79 -0.30 -31.01 8.42
C HIS A 79 -1.56 -31.67 9.02
N TYR A 80 -2.74 -31.45 8.44
CA TYR A 80 -3.97 -32.07 8.90
C TYR A 80 -4.12 -33.48 8.31
N THR A 81 -3.75 -34.51 9.09
CA THR A 81 -3.61 -35.89 8.63
C THR A 81 -4.87 -36.53 8.02
N LEU A 82 -6.07 -36.16 8.49
CA LEU A 82 -7.33 -36.75 8.00
C LEU A 82 -7.70 -36.25 6.59
N HIS A 83 -7.37 -35.01 6.26
CA HIS A 83 -7.72 -34.39 4.99
C HIS A 83 -6.69 -33.30 4.63
N PRO A 84 -5.47 -33.70 4.26
CA PRO A 84 -4.38 -32.76 4.06
C PRO A 84 -4.62 -31.91 2.81
N TRP A 85 -4.27 -30.63 2.89
CA TRP A 85 -4.15 -29.79 1.69
C TRP A 85 -3.02 -30.32 0.81
N LYS A 86 -3.30 -30.58 -0.47
CA LYS A 86 -2.33 -31.14 -1.41
C LYS A 86 -1.78 -30.05 -2.32
N ASN A 87 -0.57 -30.27 -2.85
CA ASN A 87 0.13 -29.36 -3.75
C ASN A 87 0.56 -28.05 -3.07
N GLU A 88 0.76 -27.01 -3.87
CA GLU A 88 1.19 -25.69 -3.42
C GLU A 88 0.12 -25.00 -2.56
N LYS A 89 0.59 -24.11 -1.69
CA LYS A 89 -0.27 -23.20 -0.93
C LYS A 89 -1.10 -22.35 -1.89
N TYR A 90 -2.33 -22.06 -1.50
CA TYR A 90 -3.17 -21.12 -2.22
C TYR A 90 -2.71 -19.68 -1.95
N PHE A 91 -2.62 -18.88 -3.02
CA PHE A 91 -2.23 -17.48 -2.97
C PHE A 91 -3.27 -16.60 -3.69
N PRO A 92 -3.98 -15.71 -2.99
CA PRO A 92 -4.99 -14.85 -3.60
C PRO A 92 -4.35 -13.68 -4.37
N ASP A 93 -3.82 -13.98 -5.56
CA ASP A 93 -3.00 -13.08 -6.40
C ASP A 93 -3.67 -11.73 -6.70
N SER A 94 -4.97 -11.74 -7.02
CA SER A 94 -5.71 -10.51 -7.31
C SER A 94 -5.75 -9.55 -6.11
N LEU A 95 -5.89 -10.09 -4.89
CA LEU A 95 -5.94 -9.29 -3.68
C LEU A 95 -4.55 -8.77 -3.28
N ALA A 96 -3.51 -9.60 -3.45
CA ALA A 96 -2.13 -9.17 -3.25
C ALA A 96 -1.75 -8.01 -4.19
N LYS A 97 -2.14 -8.10 -5.46
CA LYS A 97 -1.92 -7.03 -6.45
C LYS A 97 -2.68 -5.75 -6.13
N LEU A 98 -3.91 -5.86 -5.63
CA LEU A 98 -4.66 -4.71 -5.12
C LEU A 98 -3.91 -4.06 -3.94
N GLY A 99 -3.51 -4.85 -2.94
CA GLY A 99 -2.76 -4.36 -1.78
C GLY A 99 -1.50 -3.59 -2.19
N LYS A 100 -0.71 -4.15 -3.10
CA LYS A 100 0.47 -3.48 -3.65
C LYS A 100 0.13 -2.15 -4.35
N ARG A 101 -0.93 -2.12 -5.15
CA ARG A 101 -1.36 -0.88 -5.81
C ARG A 101 -1.73 0.21 -4.80
N LEU A 102 -2.43 -0.16 -3.72
CA LEU A 102 -2.79 0.78 -2.67
C LEU A 102 -1.57 1.30 -1.90
N ASP A 103 -0.57 0.45 -1.70
CA ASP A 103 0.72 0.84 -1.12
C ASP A 103 1.45 1.86 -1.99
N GLU A 104 1.51 1.65 -3.32
CA GLU A 104 2.07 2.62 -4.26
C GLU A 104 1.37 3.99 -4.18
N VAL A 105 0.03 4.02 -4.10
CA VAL A 105 -0.73 5.26 -3.90
C VAL A 105 -0.36 5.93 -2.58
N LEU A 106 -0.23 5.15 -1.50
CA LEU A 106 0.15 5.65 -0.19
C LEU A 106 1.56 6.23 -0.21
N THR A 107 2.52 5.59 -0.90
CA THR A 107 3.89 6.11 -1.07
C THR A 107 3.88 7.44 -1.80
N VAL A 108 3.18 7.53 -2.93
CA VAL A 108 3.05 8.77 -3.72
C VAL A 108 2.46 9.90 -2.87
N ARG A 109 1.36 9.66 -2.17
CA ARG A 109 0.72 10.66 -1.28
C ARG A 109 1.62 11.06 -0.11
N THR A 110 2.30 10.09 0.50
CA THR A 110 3.20 10.34 1.63
C THR A 110 4.39 11.20 1.21
N LEU A 111 4.95 10.95 0.02
CA LEU A 111 6.02 11.78 -0.52
C LEU A 111 5.53 13.21 -0.75
N HIS A 112 4.38 13.39 -1.41
CA HIS A 112 3.82 14.73 -1.63
C HIS A 112 3.61 15.52 -0.33
N GLU A 113 3.04 14.89 0.70
CA GLU A 113 2.85 15.51 2.02
C GLU A 113 4.20 15.95 2.62
N LYS A 114 5.23 15.10 2.54
CA LYS A 114 6.59 15.44 3.01
C LYS A 114 7.17 16.63 2.26
N LEU A 115 7.00 16.67 0.93
CA LEU A 115 7.48 17.79 0.10
C LEU A 115 6.79 19.10 0.50
N GLN A 116 5.46 19.08 0.68
CA GLN A 116 4.71 20.25 1.13
C GLN A 116 5.14 20.72 2.52
N PHE A 117 5.42 19.79 3.45
CA PHE A 117 5.86 20.11 4.80
C PHE A 117 7.23 20.84 4.81
N PHE A 118 8.17 20.44 3.96
CA PHE A 118 9.52 21.03 3.96
C PHE A 118 9.67 22.29 3.08
N LEU A 119 8.74 22.55 2.18
CA LEU A 119 8.82 23.67 1.24
C LEU A 119 7.88 24.81 1.66
N PRO A 120 8.39 26.03 1.90
CA PRO A 120 7.54 27.20 2.13
C PRO A 120 6.60 27.45 0.95
N ALA A 121 5.42 28.03 1.20
CA ALA A 121 4.37 28.24 0.18
C ALA A 121 4.85 28.92 -1.12
N GLY A 122 5.79 29.87 -1.03
CA GLY A 122 6.38 30.53 -2.21
C GLY A 122 7.23 29.61 -3.09
N GLU A 123 7.88 28.58 -2.53
CA GLU A 123 8.67 27.60 -3.27
C GLU A 123 7.80 26.48 -3.86
N GLN A 124 6.64 26.20 -3.25
CA GLN A 124 5.69 25.20 -3.74
C GLN A 124 5.12 25.58 -5.11
N ASN A 125 4.79 26.86 -5.30
CA ASN A 125 4.28 27.39 -6.57
C ASN A 125 5.33 27.37 -7.68
N ALA A 126 6.59 27.67 -7.37
CA ALA A 126 7.69 27.63 -8.33
C ALA A 126 8.02 26.21 -8.81
N LEU A 127 7.67 25.19 -8.02
CA LEU A 127 7.88 23.78 -8.32
C LEU A 127 6.60 23.07 -8.82
N HIS A 128 5.53 23.83 -9.08
CA HIS A 128 4.23 23.31 -9.53
C HIS A 128 3.69 22.15 -8.67
N LEU A 129 3.93 22.20 -7.35
CA LEU A 129 3.55 21.11 -6.44
C LEU A 129 2.03 20.86 -6.33
N GLY A 130 1.22 21.81 -6.78
CA GLY A 130 -0.24 21.66 -6.87
C GLY A 130 -0.72 20.77 -8.02
N GLN A 131 0.14 20.48 -9.00
CA GLN A 131 -0.20 19.71 -10.21
C GLN A 131 0.57 18.38 -10.30
N VAL A 132 1.28 17.97 -9.25
CA VAL A 132 2.15 16.77 -9.30
C VAL A 132 1.39 15.49 -9.60
N PHE A 133 0.09 15.44 -9.30
CA PHE A 133 -0.74 14.26 -9.56
C PHE A 133 -1.36 14.22 -10.97
N GLU A 134 -1.13 15.22 -11.82
CA GLU A 134 -1.58 15.20 -13.23
C GLU A 134 -1.21 13.93 -14.00
N PRO A 135 -0.03 13.30 -13.81
CA PRO A 135 0.29 12.03 -14.48
C PRO A 135 -0.71 10.90 -14.18
N PHE A 136 -1.41 10.96 -13.05
CA PHE A 136 -2.41 9.98 -12.65
C PHE A 136 -3.82 10.35 -13.13
N ALA A 137 -3.99 11.50 -13.81
CA ALA A 137 -5.29 11.92 -14.32
C ALA A 137 -5.87 10.86 -15.29
N GLY A 138 -7.12 10.48 -15.05
CA GLY A 138 -7.79 9.43 -15.83
C GLY A 138 -7.42 7.99 -15.45
N LEU A 139 -6.46 7.79 -14.54
CA LEU A 139 -6.18 6.47 -13.96
C LEU A 139 -6.98 6.29 -12.67
N ASN A 140 -7.59 5.12 -12.50
CA ASN A 140 -8.25 4.77 -11.25
C ASN A 140 -7.23 4.16 -10.26
N PRO A 141 -6.93 4.83 -9.13
CA PRO A 141 -5.91 4.39 -8.17
C PRO A 141 -6.28 3.11 -7.41
N VAL A 142 -7.58 2.77 -7.32
CA VAL A 142 -8.06 1.58 -6.59
C VAL A 142 -8.30 0.38 -7.50
N HIS A 143 -8.20 0.56 -8.82
CA HIS A 143 -8.38 -0.52 -9.79
C HIS A 143 -7.03 -1.02 -10.29
N TYR A 144 -6.65 -2.21 -9.85
CA TYR A 144 -5.57 -2.95 -10.47
C TYR A 144 -6.11 -3.76 -11.65
N ASN A 145 -5.47 -3.61 -12.80
CA ASN A 145 -5.71 -4.45 -13.98
C ASN A 145 -4.36 -4.67 -14.69
N PRO A 146 -3.94 -5.92 -14.96
CA PRO A 146 -2.70 -6.21 -15.67
C PRO A 146 -2.55 -5.46 -17.01
N TYR A 147 -3.66 -5.23 -17.73
CA TYR A 147 -3.66 -4.54 -19.02
C TYR A 147 -3.37 -3.03 -18.91
N THR A 148 -3.68 -2.41 -17.76
CA THR A 148 -3.44 -0.98 -17.51
C THR A 148 -2.24 -0.73 -16.60
N GLU A 149 -1.58 -1.78 -16.12
CA GLU A 149 -0.38 -1.72 -15.29
C GLU A 149 0.76 -0.92 -15.94
N PRO A 150 1.06 -1.04 -17.26
CA PRO A 150 2.10 -0.24 -17.89
C PRO A 150 1.82 1.27 -17.84
N LEU A 151 0.54 1.67 -18.00
CA LEU A 151 0.13 3.07 -17.93
C LEU A 151 0.34 3.63 -16.52
N TRP A 152 0.00 2.84 -15.50
CA TRP A 152 0.26 3.21 -14.11
C TRP A 152 1.75 3.40 -13.82
N LYS A 153 2.59 2.45 -14.24
CA LYS A 153 4.05 2.57 -14.05
C LYS A 153 4.64 3.79 -14.76
N ALA A 154 4.12 4.12 -15.95
CA ALA A 154 4.51 5.33 -16.67
C ALA A 154 4.12 6.59 -15.89
N ALA A 155 2.90 6.64 -15.34
CA ALA A 155 2.44 7.75 -14.50
C ALA A 155 3.29 7.90 -13.22
N VAL A 156 3.61 6.81 -12.54
CA VAL A 156 4.52 6.82 -11.37
C VAL A 156 5.90 7.37 -11.76
N SER A 157 6.49 6.89 -12.86
CA SER A 157 7.79 7.39 -13.31
C SER A 157 7.76 8.87 -13.71
N GLN A 158 6.66 9.34 -14.30
CA GLN A 158 6.48 10.76 -14.60
C GLN A 158 6.33 11.59 -13.33
N TYR A 159 5.56 11.12 -12.35
CA TYR A 159 5.45 11.74 -11.03
C TYR A 159 6.82 11.88 -10.36
N GLU A 160 7.61 10.80 -10.31
CA GLU A 160 8.97 10.80 -9.74
C GLU A 160 9.86 11.86 -10.39
N ARG A 161 9.80 11.99 -11.73
CA ARG A 161 10.56 13.03 -12.46
C ARG A 161 10.12 14.45 -12.09
N ILE A 162 8.83 14.67 -11.89
CA ILE A 162 8.28 15.99 -11.51
C ILE A 162 8.74 16.36 -10.10
N VAL A 163 8.76 15.42 -9.16
CA VAL A 163 9.11 15.70 -7.76
C VAL A 163 10.62 15.69 -7.47
N ALA A 164 11.44 15.07 -8.32
CA ALA A 164 12.88 14.96 -8.11
C ALA A 164 13.61 16.30 -7.82
N PRO A 165 13.32 17.43 -8.50
CA PRO A 165 13.94 18.72 -8.18
C PRO A 165 13.57 19.21 -6.77
N ALA A 166 12.33 18.99 -6.34
CA ALA A 166 11.86 19.33 -5.01
C ALA A 166 12.57 18.48 -3.94
N GLU A 167 12.69 17.18 -4.19
CA GLU A 167 13.43 16.25 -3.32
C GLU A 167 14.90 16.65 -3.17
N GLN A 168 15.60 16.94 -4.28
CA GLN A 168 17.00 17.36 -4.24
C GLN A 168 17.20 18.65 -3.45
N LYS A 169 16.26 19.60 -3.58
CA LYS A 169 16.28 20.86 -2.82
C LYS A 169 16.09 20.62 -1.32
N ILE A 170 15.14 19.76 -0.95
CA ILE A 170 14.92 19.38 0.46
C ILE A 170 16.13 18.65 1.01
N ALA A 171 16.71 17.70 0.26
CA ALA A 171 17.91 16.98 0.66
C ALA A 171 19.09 17.95 0.90
N SER A 172 19.27 18.94 0.03
CA SER A 172 20.29 19.98 0.17
C SER A 172 20.06 20.86 1.42
N LYS A 173 18.80 21.24 1.69
CA LYS A 173 18.42 22.00 2.89
C LYS A 173 18.65 21.19 4.17
N LEU A 174 18.22 19.93 4.20
CA LEU A 174 18.43 19.02 5.32
C LEU A 174 19.91 18.80 5.60
N LYS A 175 20.73 18.62 4.56
CA LYS A 175 22.18 18.46 4.70
C LYS A 175 22.83 19.69 5.34
N LYS A 176 22.46 20.91 4.89
CA LYS A 176 22.94 22.16 5.48
C LYS A 176 22.52 22.30 6.94
N PHE A 177 21.24 22.05 7.22
CA PHE A 177 20.70 22.11 8.58
C PHE A 177 21.41 21.13 9.52
N ILE A 178 21.66 19.90 9.08
CA ILE A 178 22.40 18.91 9.88
C ILE A 178 23.84 19.37 10.14
N SER A 179 24.55 19.89 9.11
CA SER A 179 25.92 20.39 9.30
C SER A 179 26.00 21.60 10.23
N GLU A 180 24.95 22.41 10.34
CA GLU A 180 24.90 23.57 11.24
C GLU A 180 24.68 23.18 12.71
N ILE A 181 24.23 21.94 12.98
CA ILE A 181 23.84 21.45 14.32
C ILE A 181 24.78 20.34 14.81
N GLU A 182 25.79 19.99 14.02
CA GLU A 182 26.73 18.89 14.28
C GLU A 182 27.49 19.05 15.61
N ASP A 183 27.75 20.29 16.03
CA ASP A 183 28.43 20.62 17.30
C ASP A 183 27.55 20.43 18.55
N SER A 184 26.25 20.15 18.39
CA SER A 184 25.31 19.92 19.51
C SER A 184 24.59 18.57 19.38
N PRO A 185 25.11 17.51 20.03
CA PRO A 185 24.52 16.17 19.97
C PRO A 185 23.05 16.11 20.37
N GLN A 186 22.63 16.96 21.32
CA GLN A 186 21.24 17.02 21.80
C GLN A 186 20.31 17.65 20.76
N GLN A 187 20.73 18.72 20.09
CA GLN A 187 19.94 19.36 19.04
C GLN A 187 19.86 18.46 17.79
N LEU A 188 20.94 17.75 17.47
CA LEU A 188 20.97 16.78 16.38
C LEU A 188 20.01 15.62 16.66
N LEU A 189 19.98 15.08 17.88
CA LEU A 189 19.03 14.05 18.28
C LEU A 189 17.57 14.54 18.19
N GLN A 190 17.28 15.76 18.66
CA GLN A 190 15.93 16.34 18.59
C GLN A 190 15.49 16.58 17.13
N ALA A 191 16.39 17.08 16.29
CA ALA A 191 16.14 17.22 14.85
C ALA A 191 15.82 15.88 14.20
N PHE A 192 16.64 14.86 14.44
CA PHE A 192 16.39 13.52 13.92
C PHE A 192 15.07 12.96 14.40
N GLN A 193 14.72 13.09 15.69
CA GLN A 193 13.43 12.64 16.21
C GLN A 193 12.26 13.37 15.55
N LYS A 194 12.37 14.69 15.36
CA LYS A 194 11.34 15.52 14.71
C LYS A 194 11.13 15.15 13.24
N TYR A 195 12.21 14.86 12.52
CA TYR A 195 12.15 14.55 11.09
C TYR A 195 12.16 13.05 10.77
N LYS A 196 12.23 12.15 11.76
CA LYS A 196 12.34 10.70 11.55
C LYS A 196 11.21 10.12 10.69
N GLU A 197 9.98 10.53 10.97
CA GLU A 197 8.79 10.10 10.21
C GLU A 197 8.74 10.71 8.80
N LEU A 198 9.47 11.81 8.60
CA LEU A 198 9.61 12.49 7.32
C LEU A 198 10.77 11.91 6.49
N ILE A 199 11.82 11.40 7.15
CA ILE A 199 13.04 10.84 6.52
C ILE A 199 12.90 9.34 6.24
N LYS A 200 12.08 8.60 6.98
CA LYS A 200 11.88 7.16 6.72
C LYS A 200 11.10 6.92 5.41
N HIS A 201 11.70 6.11 4.53
CA HIS A 201 11.06 5.49 3.38
C HIS A 201 9.92 4.56 3.83
#